data_AF-A0A292RQR8-F1
#
_entry.id   AF-A0A292RQR8-F1
#
_cell.length_a   1.000
_cell.length_b   1.000
_cell.length_c   1.000
_cell.angle_alpha   90.00
_cell.angle_beta   90.00
_cell.angle_gamma   90.00
#
_symmetry.space_group_name_H-M   'P 1'
#
loop_
_entity.id
_entity.type
_entity.pdbx_description
1 polymer ?
#
loop_
_entity_poly.entity_id
_entity_poly.type
_entity_poly.pdbx_seq_one_letter_code
_entity_poly.pdbx_strand_id
1 'polypeptide(L)'
;MKYFTNCNTAEDLKKEYRRLAKQLHPDLGGDTEEFKVMQNEYEILWERLKNIHTNSEGETYTKETTETPQEFINIINVLTSLSDIEVEICGTWLWVSGNTKAHKEVLKELKFRYAHKKQAWYYHTEPYRKKSKRELTLDEIRDMFGSEKYNQSENKTPTLHS
;
A
#
# COMPACT_ATOMS: atom_id res chain seq x y z
N MET A 1 -13.77 16.11 -5.99
CA MET A 1 -12.66 15.15 -6.10
C MET A 1 -12.95 14.26 -7.29
N LYS A 2 -11.95 14.06 -8.15
CA LYS A 2 -12.03 13.29 -9.39
C LYS A 2 -11.71 11.82 -9.16
N TYR A 3 -10.74 11.51 -8.30
CA TYR A 3 -10.16 10.18 -8.19
C TYR A 3 -10.64 9.39 -6.97
N PHE A 4 -10.88 10.07 -5.86
CA PHE A 4 -11.27 9.42 -4.61
C PHE A 4 -12.71 9.77 -4.26
N THR A 5 -13.63 8.85 -4.54
CA THR A 5 -15.07 9.07 -4.32
C THR A 5 -15.65 8.22 -3.20
N ASN A 6 -15.07 7.04 -2.94
CA ASN A 6 -15.60 6.04 -1.99
C ASN A 6 -14.57 5.59 -0.94
N CYS A 7 -13.65 6.49 -0.52
CA CYS A 7 -12.70 6.18 0.54
C CYS A 7 -13.25 6.64 1.89
N ASN A 8 -13.45 5.70 2.82
CA ASN A 8 -13.96 6.01 4.16
C ASN A 8 -12.89 5.86 5.25
N THR A 9 -11.81 5.13 4.94
CA THR A 9 -10.71 4.84 5.87
C THR A 9 -9.35 5.13 5.27
N ALA A 10 -8.33 5.21 6.12
CA ALA A 10 -6.94 5.31 5.72
C ALA A 10 -6.54 4.14 4.79
N GLU A 11 -7.01 2.93 5.08
CA GLU A 11 -6.76 1.73 4.29
C GLU A 11 -7.38 1.84 2.89
N ASP A 12 -8.65 2.26 2.78
CA ASP A 12 -9.31 2.46 1.49
C ASP A 12 -8.57 3.49 0.65
N LEU A 13 -8.18 4.60 1.27
CA LEU A 13 -7.48 5.68 0.60
C LEU A 13 -6.10 5.25 0.09
N LYS A 14 -5.33 4.51 0.90
CA LYS A 14 -4.03 3.95 0.49
C LYS A 14 -4.13 2.93 -0.64
N LYS A 15 -5.12 2.05 -0.57
CA LYS A 15 -5.38 1.04 -1.59
C LYS A 15 -5.70 1.71 -2.93
N GLU A 16 -6.63 2.66 -2.90
CA GLU A 16 -7.05 3.37 -4.10
C GLU A 16 -5.92 4.22 -4.67
N TYR A 17 -5.14 4.90 -3.81
CA TYR A 17 -3.97 5.64 -4.23
C TYR A 17 -2.97 4.74 -4.95
N ARG A 18 -2.65 3.58 -4.39
CA ARG A 18 -1.70 2.65 -5.03
C ARG A 18 -2.22 2.15 -6.38
N ARG A 19 -3.51 1.83 -6.46
CA ARG A 19 -4.16 1.39 -7.71
C ARG A 19 -4.06 2.47 -8.79
N LEU A 20 -4.41 3.70 -8.44
CA LEU A 20 -4.33 4.87 -9.33
C LEU A 20 -2.89 5.22 -9.69
N ALA A 21 -1.97 5.11 -8.73
CA ALA A 21 -0.56 5.40 -8.97
C ALA A 21 -0.01 4.49 -10.06
N LYS A 22 -0.29 3.17 -10.01
CA LYS A 22 0.10 2.24 -11.07
C LYS A 22 -0.48 2.60 -12.45
N GLN A 23 -1.70 3.16 -12.50
CA GLN A 23 -2.37 3.51 -13.76
C GLN A 23 -1.90 4.85 -14.34
N LEU A 24 -1.64 5.82 -13.49
CA LEU A 24 -1.35 7.20 -13.88
C LEU A 24 0.14 7.53 -13.84
N HIS A 25 1.00 6.65 -13.35
CA HIS A 25 2.43 6.95 -13.22
C HIS A 25 3.04 7.26 -14.59
N PRO A 26 3.75 8.40 -14.75
CA PRO A 26 4.33 8.80 -16.03
C PRO A 26 5.35 7.79 -16.57
N ASP A 27 6.16 7.18 -15.70
CA ASP A 27 7.11 6.14 -16.10
C ASP A 27 6.44 4.84 -16.58
N LEU A 28 5.14 4.67 -16.32
CA LEU A 28 4.34 3.54 -16.81
C LEU A 28 3.42 3.95 -17.98
N GLY A 29 3.63 5.14 -18.56
CA GLY A 29 2.87 5.65 -19.70
C GLY A 29 1.60 6.43 -19.32
N GLY A 30 1.45 6.82 -18.06
CA GLY A 30 0.37 7.70 -17.59
C GLY A 30 0.63 9.19 -17.80
N ASP A 31 -0.35 10.02 -17.46
CA ASP A 31 -0.28 11.48 -17.58
C ASP A 31 0.24 12.14 -16.29
N THR A 32 1.32 12.93 -16.43
CA THR A 32 1.98 13.61 -15.31
C THR A 32 1.06 14.59 -14.58
N GLU A 33 0.21 15.32 -15.31
CA GLU A 33 -0.67 16.31 -14.70
C GLU A 33 -1.83 15.62 -13.96
N GLU A 34 -2.38 14.55 -14.54
CA GLU A 34 -3.37 13.71 -13.89
C GLU A 34 -2.83 13.07 -12.60
N PHE A 35 -1.57 12.59 -12.64
CA PHE A 35 -0.89 12.01 -11.48
C PHE A 35 -0.70 13.03 -10.35
N LYS A 36 -0.31 14.28 -10.67
CA LYS A 36 -0.21 15.36 -9.68
C LYS A 36 -1.55 15.72 -9.07
N VAL A 37 -2.62 15.81 -9.88
CA VAL A 37 -3.97 16.07 -9.36
C VAL A 37 -4.39 14.96 -8.40
N MET A 38 -4.13 13.70 -8.75
CA MET A 38 -4.41 12.55 -7.89
C MET A 38 -3.61 12.62 -6.57
N GLN A 39 -2.31 12.95 -6.62
CA GLN A 39 -1.49 13.14 -5.41
C GLN A 39 -2.04 14.24 -4.49
N ASN A 40 -2.41 15.39 -5.04
CA ASN A 40 -2.97 16.48 -4.25
C ASN A 40 -4.32 16.13 -3.62
N GLU A 41 -5.19 15.40 -4.33
CA GLU A 41 -6.44 14.90 -3.74
C GLU A 41 -6.20 13.91 -2.59
N TYR A 42 -5.20 13.05 -2.72
CA TYR A 42 -4.79 12.13 -1.66
C TYR A 42 -4.33 12.88 -0.41
N GLU A 43 -3.47 13.90 -0.55
CA GLU A 43 -3.00 14.70 0.58
C GLU A 43 -4.17 15.36 1.34
N ILE A 44 -5.15 15.91 0.62
CA ILE A 44 -6.33 16.54 1.22
C ILE A 44 -7.20 15.51 1.97
N LEU A 45 -7.41 14.33 1.40
CA LEU A 45 -8.21 13.28 2.05
C LEU A 45 -7.47 12.62 3.20
N TRP A 46 -6.15 12.50 3.11
CA TRP A 46 -5.34 11.91 4.15
C TRP A 46 -5.52 12.66 5.46
N GLU A 47 -5.52 13.99 5.46
CA GLU A 47 -5.75 14.77 6.68
C GLU A 47 -7.11 14.52 7.34
N ARG A 48 -8.11 14.05 6.58
CA ARG A 48 -9.44 13.71 7.09
C ARG A 48 -9.55 12.26 7.55
N LEU A 49 -8.89 11.34 6.85
CA LEU A 49 -9.08 9.90 7.00
C LEU A 49 -7.94 9.19 7.72
N LYS A 50 -6.78 9.83 7.92
CA LYS A 50 -5.56 9.20 8.46
C LYS A 50 -5.75 8.48 9.79
N ASN A 51 -6.73 8.90 10.58
CA ASN A 51 -7.02 8.32 11.90
C ASN A 51 -8.21 7.34 11.89
N ILE A 52 -8.87 7.11 10.75
CA ILE A 52 -10.04 6.25 10.63
C ILE A 52 -9.60 4.95 9.98
N HIS A 53 -9.77 3.84 10.70
CA HIS A 53 -9.29 2.53 10.31
C HIS A 53 -10.41 1.50 10.32
N THR A 54 -10.26 0.42 9.56
CA THR A 54 -11.21 -0.70 9.53
C THR A 54 -10.54 -2.01 9.93
N ASN A 55 -11.25 -2.86 10.69
CA ASN A 55 -10.81 -4.22 11.03
C ASN A 55 -11.32 -5.26 10.01
N SER A 56 -10.96 -6.53 10.18
CA SER A 56 -11.44 -7.63 9.31
C SER A 56 -12.95 -7.86 9.35
N GLU A 57 -13.63 -7.41 10.40
CA GLU A 57 -15.09 -7.51 10.55
C GLU A 57 -15.83 -6.34 9.88
N GLY A 58 -15.10 -5.39 9.28
CA GLY A 58 -15.65 -4.21 8.62
C GLY A 58 -15.99 -3.06 9.58
N GLU A 59 -15.67 -3.20 10.86
CA GLU A 59 -15.93 -2.16 11.86
C GLU A 59 -14.87 -1.07 11.78
N THR A 60 -15.32 0.18 11.79
CA THR A 60 -14.45 1.36 11.81
C THR A 60 -14.05 1.73 13.23
N TYR A 61 -12.78 2.07 13.44
CA TYR A 61 -12.27 2.59 14.70
C TYR A 61 -11.31 3.76 14.48
N THR A 62 -11.20 4.63 15.49
CA THR A 62 -10.30 5.78 15.43
C THR A 62 -8.99 5.48 16.15
N LYS A 63 -7.87 5.78 15.51
CA LYS A 63 -6.53 5.64 16.09
C LYS A 63 -5.59 6.64 15.44
N GLU A 64 -4.79 7.33 16.24
CA GLU A 64 -3.85 8.32 15.71
C GLU A 64 -2.67 7.66 14.99
N THR A 65 -2.30 8.21 13.83
CA THR A 65 -1.10 7.84 13.09
C THR A 65 -0.13 9.01 12.98
N THR A 66 1.17 8.70 12.98
CA THR A 66 2.24 9.66 12.72
C THR A 66 2.68 9.65 11.24
N GLU A 67 2.09 8.80 10.42
CA GLU A 67 2.42 8.70 9.00
C GLU A 67 1.96 9.95 8.24
N THR A 68 2.88 10.51 7.46
CA THR A 68 2.58 11.64 6.58
C THR A 68 2.15 11.16 5.20
N PRO A 69 1.32 11.93 4.48
CA PRO A 69 0.92 11.55 3.13
C PRO A 69 2.13 11.50 2.19
N GLN A 70 3.12 12.39 2.37
CA GLN A 70 4.34 12.42 1.56
C GLN A 70 5.22 11.17 1.76
N GLU A 71 5.31 10.64 2.98
CA GLU A 71 6.00 9.36 3.23
C GLU A 71 5.36 8.23 2.43
N PHE A 72 4.03 8.12 2.47
CA PHE A 72 3.32 7.08 1.74
C PHE A 72 3.44 7.24 0.21
N ILE A 73 3.24 8.47 -0.30
CA ILE A 73 3.42 8.80 -1.71
C ILE A 73 4.82 8.39 -2.19
N ASN A 74 5.86 8.78 -1.45
CA ASN A 74 7.24 8.45 -1.79
C ASN A 74 7.47 6.93 -1.84
N ILE A 75 6.97 6.19 -0.83
CA ILE A 75 7.06 4.73 -0.81
C ILE A 75 6.41 4.13 -2.06
N ILE A 76 5.18 4.52 -2.38
CA ILE A 76 4.46 3.94 -3.53
C ILE A 76 5.13 4.31 -4.86
N ASN A 77 5.64 5.53 -5.04
CA ASN A 77 6.36 5.91 -6.26
C ASN A 77 7.59 5.03 -6.47
N VAL A 78 8.41 4.87 -5.43
CA VAL A 78 9.59 4.00 -5.50
C VAL A 78 9.19 2.56 -5.78
N LEU A 79 8.23 2.01 -5.02
CA LEU A 79 7.77 0.62 -5.23
C LEU A 79 7.17 0.39 -6.63
N THR A 80 6.54 1.39 -7.23
CA THR A 80 5.97 1.30 -8.58
C THR A 80 7.06 1.18 -9.66
N SER A 81 8.26 1.71 -9.40
CA SER A 81 9.41 1.63 -10.31
C SER A 81 10.21 0.31 -10.21
N LEU A 82 10.05 -0.44 -9.12
CA LEU A 82 10.75 -1.71 -8.93
C LEU A 82 10.08 -2.81 -9.75
N SER A 83 10.85 -3.69 -10.39
CA SER A 83 10.30 -4.82 -11.14
C SER A 83 10.27 -6.10 -10.31
N ASP A 84 9.38 -7.03 -10.69
CA ASP A 84 9.25 -8.38 -10.14
C ASP A 84 8.98 -8.44 -8.63
N ILE A 85 8.33 -7.41 -8.08
CA ILE A 85 7.87 -7.38 -6.70
C ILE A 85 6.36 -7.42 -6.61
N GLU A 86 5.87 -7.92 -5.49
CA GLU A 86 4.47 -7.89 -5.11
C GLU A 86 4.33 -6.93 -3.94
N VAL A 87 3.37 -6.00 -4.02
CA VAL A 87 3.06 -5.08 -2.93
C VAL A 87 1.63 -5.31 -2.48
N GLU A 88 1.46 -5.54 -1.18
CA GLU A 88 0.20 -5.89 -0.54
C GLU A 88 -0.06 -4.92 0.62
N ILE A 89 -1.28 -4.38 0.70
CA ILE A 89 -1.73 -3.59 1.86
C ILE A 89 -2.61 -4.50 2.71
N CYS A 90 -2.24 -4.66 3.99
CA CYS A 90 -2.92 -5.52 4.96
C CYS A 90 -3.08 -4.76 6.28
N GLY A 91 -4.29 -4.27 6.56
CA GLY A 91 -4.52 -3.27 7.60
C GLY A 91 -3.60 -2.05 7.43
N THR A 92 -2.91 -1.66 8.51
CA THR A 92 -1.95 -0.54 8.52
C THR A 92 -0.56 -0.90 7.96
N TRP A 93 -0.37 -2.12 7.45
CA TRP A 93 0.93 -2.63 7.01
C TRP A 93 1.06 -2.67 5.50
N LEU A 94 2.23 -2.29 5.00
CA LEU A 94 2.64 -2.52 3.63
C LEU A 94 3.57 -3.72 3.62
N TRP A 95 3.24 -4.73 2.83
CA TRP A 95 4.05 -5.93 2.63
C TRP A 95 4.63 -5.93 1.22
N VAL A 96 5.89 -6.34 1.10
CA VAL A 96 6.57 -6.51 -0.19
C VAL A 96 7.19 -7.90 -0.27
N SER A 97 6.76 -8.68 -1.27
CA SER A 97 7.25 -10.04 -1.60
C SER A 97 7.69 -10.14 -3.06
N GLY A 98 8.03 -11.35 -3.54
CA GLY A 98 8.58 -11.56 -4.88
C GLY A 98 10.12 -11.47 -4.92
N ASN A 99 10.69 -10.93 -5.98
CA ASN A 99 12.13 -10.80 -6.20
C ASN A 99 12.75 -9.62 -5.41
N THR A 100 12.55 -9.61 -4.10
CA THR A 100 12.97 -8.50 -3.22
C THR A 100 14.48 -8.48 -2.94
N LYS A 101 15.21 -9.55 -3.29
CA LYS A 101 16.67 -9.64 -3.06
C LYS A 101 17.44 -8.59 -3.86
N ALA A 102 17.02 -8.33 -5.10
CA ALA A 102 17.63 -7.31 -5.97
C ALA A 102 17.40 -5.89 -5.43
N HIS A 103 16.28 -5.67 -4.75
CA HIS A 103 15.81 -4.35 -4.28
C HIS A 103 16.05 -4.12 -2.79
N LYS A 104 16.84 -4.98 -2.13
CA LYS A 104 17.04 -4.99 -0.67
C LYS A 104 17.49 -3.65 -0.11
N GLU A 105 18.43 -2.98 -0.76
CA GLU A 105 18.96 -1.72 -0.24
C GLU A 105 17.94 -0.59 -0.37
N VAL A 106 17.20 -0.52 -1.49
CA VAL A 106 16.08 0.41 -1.66
C VAL A 106 15.00 0.21 -0.58
N LEU A 107 14.64 -1.04 -0.29
CA LEU A 107 13.64 -1.35 0.74
C LEU A 107 14.11 -0.91 2.14
N LYS A 108 15.40 -1.06 2.47
CA LYS A 108 15.96 -0.56 3.74
C LYS A 108 15.96 0.97 3.82
N GLU A 109 16.28 1.65 2.73
CA GLU A 109 16.25 3.13 2.66
C GLU A 109 14.82 3.65 2.90
N LEU A 110 13.82 2.94 2.38
CA LEU A 110 12.40 3.15 2.67
C LEU A 110 11.97 2.71 4.07
N LYS A 111 12.92 2.32 4.94
CA LYS A 111 12.70 1.85 6.33
C LYS A 111 11.89 0.56 6.44
N PHE A 112 11.75 -0.23 5.36
CA PHE A 112 11.15 -1.55 5.46
C PHE A 112 12.04 -2.48 6.30
N ARG A 113 11.39 -3.41 6.98
CA ARG A 113 12.04 -4.45 7.79
C ARG A 113 11.75 -5.81 7.18
N TYR A 114 12.74 -6.70 7.20
CA TYR A 114 12.56 -8.05 6.68
C TYR A 114 12.01 -9.00 7.74
N ALA A 115 10.88 -9.66 7.45
CA ALA A 115 10.31 -10.71 8.26
C ALA A 115 10.75 -12.09 7.75
N HIS A 116 11.87 -12.59 8.26
CA HIS A 116 12.50 -13.84 7.79
C HIS A 116 11.54 -15.02 7.63
N LYS A 117 10.67 -15.30 8.62
CA LYS A 117 9.74 -16.43 8.55
C LYS A 117 8.61 -16.25 7.53
N LYS A 118 8.31 -15.00 7.15
CA LYS A 118 7.31 -14.65 6.14
C LYS A 118 7.93 -14.47 4.76
N GLN A 119 9.26 -14.47 4.67
CA GLN A 119 10.03 -14.22 3.45
C GLN A 119 9.57 -12.92 2.73
N ALA A 120 9.24 -11.89 3.50
CA ALA A 120 8.67 -10.65 2.99
C ALA A 120 9.19 -9.44 3.79
N TRP A 121 9.21 -8.30 3.14
CA TRP A 121 9.48 -7.00 3.76
C TRP A 121 8.19 -6.37 4.24
N TYR A 122 8.27 -5.57 5.29
CA TYR A 122 7.12 -4.82 5.77
C TYR A 122 7.48 -3.40 6.20
N TYR A 123 6.51 -2.50 6.07
CA TYR A 123 6.56 -1.13 6.58
C TYR A 123 5.29 -0.83 7.38
N HIS A 124 5.48 -0.19 8.53
CA HIS A 124 4.43 0.42 9.35
C HIS A 124 5.08 1.50 10.22
N THR A 125 4.37 2.59 10.50
CA THR A 125 4.87 3.71 11.31
C THR A 125 4.61 3.55 12.81
N GLU A 126 3.60 2.76 13.18
CA GLU A 126 3.16 2.68 14.56
C GLU A 126 4.03 1.74 15.42
N PRO A 127 4.22 1.99 16.73
CA PRO A 127 4.81 1.00 17.62
C PRO A 127 3.87 -0.20 17.79
N TYR A 128 4.00 -1.21 16.92
CA TYR A 128 3.27 -2.47 17.06
C TYR A 128 3.77 -3.23 18.29
N ARG A 129 2.90 -3.40 19.28
CA ARG A 129 3.18 -4.22 20.46
C ARG A 129 2.45 -5.56 20.33
N LYS A 130 3.23 -6.64 20.17
CA LYS A 130 2.70 -8.00 20.22
C LYS A 130 2.00 -8.23 21.56
N LYS A 131 0.70 -8.55 21.53
CA LYS A 131 -0.06 -8.94 22.73
C LYS A 131 0.31 -10.35 23.21
N SER A 132 0.74 -11.22 22.29
CA SER A 132 1.09 -12.62 22.56
C SER A 132 2.53 -12.92 22.17
N LYS A 133 3.12 -13.94 22.79
CA LYS A 133 4.40 -14.54 22.35
C LYS A 133 4.25 -15.34 21.06
N ARG A 134 3.00 -15.66 20.65
CA ARG A 134 2.72 -16.34 19.39
C ARG A 134 3.18 -15.47 18.22
N GLU A 135 3.89 -16.10 17.30
CA GLU A 135 4.28 -15.48 16.06
C GLU A 135 3.27 -15.84 14.98
N LEU A 136 2.63 -14.82 14.40
CA LEU A 136 1.66 -15.02 13.33
C LEU A 136 2.37 -15.26 11.99
N THR A 137 1.83 -16.11 11.13
CA THR A 137 2.22 -16.22 9.72
C THR A 137 1.73 -15.01 8.94
N LEU A 138 2.13 -14.87 7.67
CA LEU A 138 1.58 -13.79 6.85
C LEU A 138 0.09 -14.04 6.55
N ASP A 139 -0.30 -15.30 6.31
CA ASP A 139 -1.69 -15.67 6.06
C ASP A 139 -2.60 -15.38 7.26
N GLU A 140 -2.15 -15.67 8.48
CA GLU A 140 -2.92 -15.31 9.68
C GLU A 140 -3.10 -13.80 9.83
N ILE A 141 -2.13 -12.99 9.39
CA ILE A 141 -2.26 -11.53 9.38
C ILE A 141 -3.28 -11.10 8.32
N ARG A 142 -3.28 -11.73 7.14
CA ARG A 142 -4.28 -11.50 6.09
C ARG A 142 -5.70 -11.81 6.59
N ASP A 143 -5.87 -12.93 7.29
CA ASP A 143 -7.16 -13.31 7.85
C ASP A 143 -7.64 -12.30 8.91
N MET A 144 -6.72 -11.74 9.69
CA MET A 144 -7.04 -10.81 10.78
C MET A 144 -7.34 -9.38 10.33
N PHE A 145 -6.79 -8.91 9.21
CA PHE A 145 -6.91 -7.51 8.79
C PHE A 145 -7.47 -7.35 7.37
N GLY A 146 -7.74 -8.46 6.68
CA GLY A 146 -7.95 -8.47 5.25
C GLY A 146 -6.67 -8.15 4.48
N SER A 147 -6.57 -8.61 3.24
CA SER A 147 -5.45 -8.28 2.38
C SER A 147 -5.88 -8.14 0.94
N GLU A 148 -5.28 -7.18 0.24
CA GLU A 148 -5.45 -7.02 -1.19
C GLU A 148 -4.09 -7.08 -1.87
N LYS A 149 -3.88 -8.15 -2.64
CA LYS A 149 -2.67 -8.37 -3.43
C LYS A 149 -2.84 -7.81 -4.81
N TYR A 150 -1.78 -7.21 -5.31
CA TYR A 150 -1.74 -6.74 -6.68
C TYR A 150 -0.40 -7.11 -7.30
N ASN A 151 -0.46 -7.99 -8.29
CA ASN A 151 0.72 -8.43 -9.03
C ASN A 151 1.23 -7.30 -9.94
N GLN A 152 2.55 -7.17 -10.06
CA GLN A 152 3.18 -6.33 -11.08
C GLN A 152 3.08 -6.95 -12.48
N SER A 153 2.87 -8.26 -12.58
CA SER A 153 2.72 -9.00 -13.83
C SER A 153 1.26 -9.18 -14.22
N GLU A 154 0.66 -8.21 -14.92
CA GLU A 154 -0.36 -8.45 -15.98
C GLU A 154 -0.56 -7.15 -16.78
N ASN A 155 0.35 -6.89 -17.74
CA ASN A 155 -0.06 -6.24 -18.98
C ASN A 155 -0.75 -7.31 -19.83
N LYS A 156 -2.07 -7.48 -19.66
CA LYS A 156 -2.89 -8.16 -20.66
C LYS A 156 -3.74 -7.13 -21.37
N THR A 157 -3.34 -6.90 -22.62
CA THR A 157 -4.09 -6.27 -23.69
C THR A 157 -5.58 -6.64 -23.61
N PRO A 158 -6.52 -5.69 -23.69
CA PRO A 158 -7.94 -6.05 -23.80
C PRO A 158 -8.14 -6.78 -25.12
N THR A 159 -8.48 -8.06 -25.07
CA THR A 159 -9.01 -8.79 -26.22
C THR A 159 -10.36 -8.21 -26.57
N LEU A 160 -10.37 -7.37 -27.61
CA LEU A 160 -11.55 -7.09 -28.42
C LEU A 160 -12.07 -8.43 -28.95
N HIS A 161 -13.21 -8.88 -28.44
CA HIS A 161 -14.03 -9.81 -29.20
C HIS A 161 -15.05 -8.99 -30.00
N SER A 162 -14.91 -9.12 -31.32
CA SER A 162 -15.93 -8.75 -32.32
C SER A 162 -17.08 -9.75 -32.30
#